data_AF-A0A395XLL8-F1
#
_entry.id   AF-A0A395XLL8-F1
#
_cell.length_a   1.000
_cell.length_b   1.000
_cell.length_c   1.000
_cell.angle_alpha   90.00
_cell.angle_beta   90.00
_cell.angle_gamma   90.00
#
_symmetry.space_group_name_H-M   'P 1'
#
loop_
_entity.id
_entity.type
_entity.pdbx_description
1 polymer ?
#
loop_
_entity_poly.entity_id
_entity_poly.type
_entity_poly.pdbx_seq_one_letter_code
_entity_poly.pdbx_strand_id
1 'polypeptide(L)'
;MLDNNIQNNTQNENEKVVQDGIQNVHQKFTARQNELRLYIINFTIDNKRPYNLESDKEVTLQVLQMDDQEYEEIIQCLIDKDGMVIDEEEKNVNFIYPVSSLETNHHVTLADGREFTAMCAIDAMGAAFTFHQDTEVHSVCAMCEEPVYVKIVDGKVADYAPKTLHALTFPLGELANWAGSC
;
A
#
# COMPACT_ATOMS: atom_id res chain seq x y z
N MET A 1 25.24 -41.00 19.31
CA MET A 1 25.46 -39.58 18.98
C MET A 1 24.86 -39.39 17.59
N LEU A 2 23.59 -39.00 17.54
CA LEU A 2 22.82 -38.83 16.30
C LEU A 2 22.56 -37.34 16.12
N ASP A 3 23.11 -36.82 15.02
CA ASP A 3 22.56 -35.82 14.11
C ASP A 3 22.20 -34.42 14.65
N ASN A 4 23.25 -33.62 14.90
CA ASN A 4 23.18 -32.15 14.97
C ASN A 4 23.14 -31.46 13.59
N ASN A 5 22.89 -32.19 12.50
CA ASN A 5 22.99 -31.66 11.13
C ASN A 5 21.64 -31.32 10.46
N ILE A 6 20.51 -31.57 11.12
CA ILE A 6 19.17 -31.33 10.54
C ILE A 6 18.65 -29.92 10.90
N GLN A 7 19.03 -29.34 12.04
CA GLN A 7 18.53 -28.03 12.47
C GLN A 7 19.17 -26.82 11.75
N ASN A 8 20.40 -26.96 11.23
CA ASN A 8 21.09 -25.84 10.57
C ASN A 8 20.67 -25.61 9.11
N ASN A 9 20.04 -26.59 8.45
CA ASN A 9 19.57 -26.41 7.07
C ASN A 9 18.24 -25.68 7.01
N THR A 10 17.33 -25.90 7.96
CA THR A 10 16.00 -25.30 7.96
C THR A 10 16.02 -23.79 8.30
N GLN A 11 16.96 -23.34 9.14
CA GLN A 11 17.14 -21.90 9.42
C GLN A 11 17.71 -21.14 8.22
N ASN A 12 18.68 -21.71 7.50
CA ASN A 12 19.27 -21.08 6.32
C ASN A 12 18.32 -21.03 5.11
N GLU A 13 17.43 -22.01 4.97
CA GLU A 13 16.37 -21.98 3.94
C GLU A 13 15.32 -20.92 4.24
N ASN A 14 14.90 -20.77 5.51
CA ASN A 14 13.95 -19.73 5.91
C ASN A 14 14.54 -18.31 5.76
N GLU A 15 15.81 -18.08 6.07
CA GLU A 15 16.46 -16.79 5.84
C GLU A 15 16.65 -16.45 4.34
N LYS A 16 16.88 -17.46 3.48
CA LYS A 16 16.92 -17.27 2.03
C LYS A 16 15.55 -16.95 1.43
N VAL A 17 14.48 -17.62 1.89
CA VAL A 17 13.10 -17.35 1.43
C VAL A 17 12.66 -15.93 1.81
N VAL A 18 13.12 -15.40 2.95
CA VAL A 18 12.84 -14.02 3.37
C VAL A 18 13.55 -12.98 2.49
N GLN A 19 14.73 -13.29 1.94
CA GLN A 19 15.46 -12.36 1.06
C GLN A 19 14.93 -12.29 -0.37
N ASP A 20 14.33 -13.36 -0.90
CA ASP A 20 13.81 -13.40 -2.28
C ASP A 20 12.35 -12.91 -2.41
N GLY A 21 11.66 -12.63 -1.30
CA GLY A 21 10.18 -12.55 -1.28
C GLY A 21 9.52 -11.22 -0.89
N ILE A 22 10.25 -10.15 -0.58
CA ILE A 22 9.65 -8.83 -0.24
C ILE A 22 10.14 -7.80 -1.25
N GLN A 23 9.49 -7.76 -2.42
CA GLN A 23 9.72 -6.67 -3.36
C GLN A 23 9.04 -5.41 -2.83
N ASN A 24 9.83 -4.34 -2.65
CA ASN A 24 9.28 -3.01 -2.42
C ASN A 24 8.34 -2.67 -3.59
N VAL A 25 7.12 -2.20 -3.31
CA VAL A 25 6.12 -1.89 -4.36
C VAL A 25 6.69 -0.95 -5.43
N HIS A 26 7.58 -0.03 -5.06
CA HIS A 26 8.23 0.88 -6.00
C HIS A 26 9.19 0.17 -6.96
N GLN A 27 9.79 -0.96 -6.54
CA GLN A 27 10.66 -1.79 -7.38
C GLN A 27 9.87 -2.75 -8.27
N LYS A 28 8.56 -2.93 -8.03
CA LYS A 28 7.66 -3.77 -8.86
C LYS A 28 7.36 -3.14 -10.23
N PHE A 29 7.45 -1.81 -10.31
CA PHE A 29 7.03 -1.01 -11.46
C PHE A 29 8.18 -0.16 -12.02
N THR A 30 8.12 0.16 -13.31
CA THR A 30 9.07 1.09 -13.94
C THR A 30 8.86 2.53 -13.42
N ALA A 31 9.82 3.43 -13.68
CA ALA A 31 9.68 4.84 -13.32
C ALA A 31 8.42 5.47 -13.91
N ARG A 32 8.11 5.17 -15.18
CA ARG A 32 6.93 5.69 -15.89
C ARG A 32 5.61 5.11 -15.35
N GLN A 33 5.59 3.83 -15.01
CA GLN A 33 4.43 3.21 -14.33
C GLN A 33 4.22 3.82 -12.95
N ASN A 34 5.29 4.05 -12.19
CA ASN A 34 5.24 4.71 -10.89
C ASN A 34 4.78 6.17 -10.99
N GLU A 35 5.08 6.87 -12.08
CA GLU A 35 4.60 8.24 -12.31
C GLU A 35 3.07 8.29 -12.39
N LEU A 36 2.45 7.47 -13.24
CA LEU A 36 0.99 7.38 -13.31
C LEU A 36 0.38 6.90 -11.99
N ARG A 37 0.99 5.89 -11.37
CA ARG A 37 0.55 5.37 -10.06
C ARG A 37 0.55 6.45 -8.98
N LEU A 38 1.62 7.22 -8.87
CA LEU A 38 1.72 8.34 -7.91
C LEU A 38 0.77 9.47 -8.26
N TYR A 39 0.51 9.73 -9.54
CA TYR A 39 -0.50 10.69 -9.96
C TYR A 39 -1.88 10.28 -9.45
N ILE A 40 -2.29 9.02 -9.67
CA ILE A 40 -3.58 8.49 -9.19
C ILE A 40 -3.68 8.57 -7.66
N ILE A 41 -2.61 8.20 -6.94
CA ILE A 41 -2.53 8.30 -5.48
C ILE A 41 -2.78 9.74 -5.01
N ASN A 42 -2.02 10.70 -5.55
CA ASN A 42 -2.16 12.10 -5.14
C ASN A 42 -3.52 12.67 -5.55
N PHE A 43 -4.03 12.32 -6.74
CA PHE A 43 -5.35 12.71 -7.19
C PHE A 43 -6.43 12.32 -6.18
N THR A 44 -6.44 11.06 -5.72
CA THR A 44 -7.43 10.57 -4.76
C THR A 44 -7.37 11.35 -3.44
N ILE A 45 -6.15 11.61 -2.94
CA ILE A 45 -5.94 12.35 -1.69
C ILE A 45 -6.38 13.81 -1.83
N ASP A 46 -6.01 14.48 -2.92
CA ASP A 46 -6.22 15.92 -3.11
C ASP A 46 -7.68 16.23 -3.43
N ASN A 47 -8.36 15.36 -4.18
CA ASN A 47 -9.75 15.54 -4.59
C ASN A 47 -10.77 14.90 -3.64
N LYS A 48 -10.33 14.12 -2.64
CA LYS A 48 -11.18 13.41 -1.67
C LYS A 48 -12.26 12.54 -2.33
N ARG A 49 -11.92 11.92 -3.46
CA ARG A 49 -12.76 10.96 -4.18
C ARG A 49 -11.91 9.93 -4.93
N PRO A 50 -12.47 8.75 -5.27
CA PRO A 50 -11.77 7.81 -6.13
C PRO A 50 -11.38 8.45 -7.48
N TYR A 51 -10.20 8.09 -7.97
CA TYR A 51 -9.84 8.29 -9.38
C TYR A 51 -10.64 7.31 -10.26
N ASN A 52 -11.21 7.78 -11.35
CA ASN A 52 -11.98 6.99 -12.29
C ASN A 52 -11.19 6.77 -13.59
N LEU A 53 -11.01 5.52 -14.00
CA LEU A 53 -10.11 5.18 -15.11
C LEU A 53 -10.54 5.76 -16.46
N GLU A 54 -11.83 6.10 -16.63
CA GLU A 54 -12.39 6.61 -17.88
C GLU A 54 -12.59 8.12 -17.82
N SER A 55 -13.30 8.62 -16.81
CA SER A 55 -13.68 10.05 -16.74
C SER A 55 -12.52 10.97 -16.37
N ASP A 56 -11.51 10.47 -15.64
CA ASP A 56 -10.32 11.26 -15.30
C ASP A 56 -9.16 11.06 -16.31
N LYS A 57 -9.31 10.13 -17.27
CA LYS A 57 -8.27 9.76 -18.26
C LYS A 57 -7.72 10.97 -19.00
N GLU A 58 -8.59 11.76 -19.61
CA GLU A 58 -8.20 12.86 -20.50
C GLU A 58 -7.30 13.89 -19.79
N VAL A 59 -7.64 14.25 -18.54
CA VAL A 59 -6.84 15.17 -17.74
C VAL A 59 -5.47 14.55 -17.44
N THR A 60 -5.44 13.27 -17.10
CA THR A 60 -4.19 12.53 -16.83
C THR A 60 -3.28 12.46 -18.05
N LEU A 61 -3.82 12.18 -19.23
CA LEU A 61 -3.05 12.17 -20.49
C LEU A 61 -2.38 13.51 -20.74
N GLN A 62 -3.11 14.61 -20.52
CA GLN A 62 -2.59 15.97 -20.69
C GLN A 62 -1.51 16.31 -19.66
N VAL A 63 -1.75 16.02 -18.37
CA VAL A 63 -0.81 16.35 -17.29
C VAL A 63 0.48 15.55 -17.39
N LEU A 64 0.39 14.26 -17.68
CA LEU A 64 1.53 13.36 -17.75
C LEU A 64 2.16 13.26 -19.15
N GLN A 65 1.62 14.01 -20.12
CA GLN A 65 2.06 14.00 -21.52
C GLN A 65 2.16 12.57 -22.06
N MET A 66 1.06 11.85 -21.91
CA MET A 66 0.89 10.42 -22.18
C MET A 66 -0.14 10.24 -23.30
N ASP A 67 0.04 9.23 -24.15
CA ASP A 67 -0.99 8.84 -25.11
C ASP A 67 -1.91 7.73 -24.55
N ASP A 68 -3.05 7.52 -25.21
CA ASP A 68 -4.04 6.53 -24.78
C ASP A 68 -3.48 5.11 -24.65
N GLN A 69 -2.60 4.71 -25.57
CA GLN A 69 -2.04 3.37 -25.58
C GLN A 69 -1.11 3.17 -24.39
N GLU A 70 -0.21 4.12 -24.13
CA GLU A 70 0.69 4.09 -22.97
C GLU A 70 -0.10 4.03 -21.67
N TYR A 71 -1.17 4.83 -21.54
CA TYR A 71 -2.04 4.82 -20.36
C TYR A 71 -2.66 3.44 -20.14
N GLU A 72 -3.30 2.86 -21.17
CA GLU A 72 -3.97 1.57 -21.08
C GLU A 72 -3.00 0.43 -20.73
N GLU A 73 -1.81 0.43 -21.34
CA GLU A 73 -0.76 -0.55 -21.04
C GLU A 73 -0.27 -0.46 -19.59
N ILE A 74 -0.09 0.76 -19.06
CA ILE A 74 0.33 0.97 -17.67
C ILE A 74 -0.80 0.58 -16.71
N ILE A 75 -2.03 1.00 -16.95
CA ILE A 75 -3.19 0.64 -16.12
C ILE A 75 -3.36 -0.88 -16.05
N GLN A 76 -3.29 -1.57 -17.19
CA GLN A 76 -3.36 -3.03 -17.22
C GLN A 76 -2.20 -3.64 -16.44
N CYS A 77 -0.98 -3.12 -16.60
CA CYS A 77 0.17 -3.60 -15.83
C CYS A 77 0.02 -3.40 -14.32
N LEU A 78 -0.56 -2.27 -13.88
CA LEU A 78 -0.84 -2.01 -12.47
C LEU A 78 -1.87 -3.00 -11.93
N ILE A 79 -2.90 -3.35 -12.69
CA ILE A 79 -3.93 -4.33 -12.28
C ILE A 79 -3.33 -5.74 -12.23
N ASP A 80 -2.69 -6.19 -13.30
CA ASP A 80 -2.14 -7.55 -13.45
C ASP A 80 -1.06 -7.88 -12.40
N LYS A 81 -0.41 -6.84 -11.89
CA LYS A 81 0.63 -6.94 -10.87
C LYS A 81 0.16 -6.37 -9.54
N ASP A 82 -1.12 -6.45 -9.19
CA ASP A 82 -1.65 -6.07 -7.85
C ASP A 82 -1.20 -4.69 -7.35
N GLY A 83 -0.90 -3.75 -8.26
CA GLY A 83 -0.55 -2.37 -7.94
C GLY A 83 -1.77 -1.51 -7.66
N MET A 84 -2.95 -1.97 -8.09
CA MET A 84 -4.22 -1.26 -8.01
C MET A 84 -5.39 -2.25 -8.09
N VAL A 85 -6.46 -1.96 -7.36
CA VAL A 85 -7.74 -2.66 -7.43
C VAL A 85 -8.83 -1.68 -7.85
N ILE A 86 -9.64 -2.10 -8.80
CA ILE A 86 -10.68 -1.28 -9.42
C ILE A 86 -12.07 -1.87 -9.19
N ASP A 87 -13.06 -1.01 -9.17
CA ASP A 87 -14.46 -1.40 -9.33
C ASP A 87 -14.70 -1.82 -10.77
N GLU A 88 -15.26 -3.02 -10.98
CA GLU A 88 -15.48 -3.56 -12.32
C GLU A 88 -16.55 -2.82 -13.11
N GLU A 89 -17.57 -2.27 -12.42
CA GLU A 89 -18.73 -1.61 -13.03
C GLU A 89 -18.43 -0.13 -13.30
N GLU A 90 -18.07 0.61 -12.25
CA GLU A 90 -17.89 2.06 -12.28
C GLU A 90 -16.47 2.47 -12.71
N LYS A 91 -15.52 1.53 -12.77
CA LYS A 91 -14.09 1.80 -13.10
C LYS A 91 -13.39 2.76 -12.15
N ASN A 92 -13.87 2.86 -10.91
CA ASN A 92 -13.19 3.61 -9.85
C ASN A 92 -12.02 2.81 -9.29
N VAL A 93 -10.93 3.50 -8.98
CA VAL A 93 -9.79 2.93 -8.26
C VAL A 93 -10.18 2.83 -6.79
N ASN A 94 -10.50 1.62 -6.33
CA ASN A 94 -10.89 1.36 -4.94
C ASN A 94 -9.68 1.36 -4.01
N PHE A 95 -8.57 0.74 -4.45
CA PHE A 95 -7.34 0.64 -3.66
C PHE A 95 -6.11 0.80 -4.54
N ILE A 96 -5.15 1.59 -4.06
CA ILE A 96 -3.86 1.79 -4.70
C ILE A 96 -2.85 2.11 -3.61
N TYR A 97 -1.94 1.18 -3.31
CA TYR A 97 -1.07 1.28 -2.13
C TYR A 97 -0.43 2.67 -1.99
N PRO A 98 -0.47 3.32 -0.80
CA PRO A 98 -1.10 2.88 0.45
C PRO A 98 -2.56 3.36 0.62
N VAL A 99 -3.14 4.01 -0.39
CA VAL A 99 -4.43 4.70 -0.31
C VAL A 99 -5.59 3.75 -0.61
N SER A 100 -6.61 3.84 0.24
CA SER A 100 -7.96 3.34 0.00
C SER A 100 -8.85 4.52 -0.39
N SER A 101 -9.62 4.35 -1.46
CA SER A 101 -10.72 5.27 -1.79
C SER A 101 -12.01 4.90 -1.03
N LEU A 102 -12.05 3.72 -0.41
CA LEU A 102 -13.11 3.29 0.48
C LEU A 102 -12.79 3.69 1.92
N GLU A 103 -13.81 4.06 2.68
CA GLU A 103 -13.63 4.39 4.10
C GLU A 103 -13.17 3.16 4.87
N THR A 104 -12.12 3.31 5.68
CA THR A 104 -11.61 2.26 6.56
C THR A 104 -11.31 2.85 7.93
N ASN A 105 -11.05 1.99 8.91
CA ASN A 105 -10.63 2.44 10.23
C ASN A 105 -9.20 3.02 10.24
N HIS A 106 -8.40 2.83 9.20
CA HIS A 106 -6.97 3.18 9.21
C HIS A 106 -6.76 4.57 8.60
N HIS A 107 -7.00 5.61 9.39
CA HIS A 107 -6.83 6.99 8.98
C HIS A 107 -5.35 7.40 9.05
N VAL A 108 -4.88 8.05 8.00
CA VAL A 108 -3.50 8.49 7.84
C VAL A 108 -3.48 10.00 7.64
N THR A 109 -2.66 10.69 8.42
CA THR A 109 -2.37 12.12 8.27
C THR A 109 -0.89 12.30 7.95
N LEU A 110 -0.60 12.97 6.84
CA LEU A 110 0.75 13.31 6.41
C LEU A 110 1.21 14.64 7.03
N ALA A 111 2.52 14.85 7.11
CA ALA A 111 3.11 16.08 7.66
C ALA A 111 2.68 17.36 6.94
N ASP A 112 2.33 17.27 5.65
CA ASP A 112 1.80 18.39 4.87
C ASP A 112 0.30 18.67 5.11
N GLY A 113 -0.34 17.92 6.00
CA GLY A 113 -1.74 18.06 6.40
C GLY A 113 -2.72 17.31 5.50
N ARG A 114 -2.26 16.58 4.48
CA ARG A 114 -3.15 15.72 3.70
C ARG A 114 -3.54 14.47 4.48
N GLU A 115 -4.78 14.05 4.27
CA GLU A 115 -5.40 12.93 4.98
C GLU A 115 -6.06 11.94 4.02
N PHE A 116 -5.99 10.65 4.34
CA PHE A 116 -6.64 9.57 3.61
C PHE A 116 -6.82 8.32 4.49
N THR A 117 -7.55 7.32 4.01
CA THR A 117 -7.66 6.01 4.66
C THR A 117 -6.79 4.98 3.95
N ALA A 118 -6.17 4.07 4.70
CA ALA A 118 -5.40 2.96 4.14
C ALA A 118 -6.17 1.66 4.25
N MET A 119 -5.84 0.67 3.42
CA MET A 119 -6.57 -0.60 3.44
C MET A 119 -6.32 -1.41 4.71
N CYS A 120 -5.07 -1.46 5.16
CA CYS A 120 -4.68 -2.17 6.38
C CYS A 120 -3.71 -1.36 7.25
N ALA A 121 -3.46 -1.85 8.46
CA ALA A 121 -2.50 -1.24 9.38
C ALA A 121 -1.07 -1.15 8.80
N ILE A 122 -0.65 -2.14 8.00
CA ILE A 122 0.69 -2.15 7.38
C ILE A 122 0.79 -1.08 6.29
N ASP A 123 -0.24 -0.90 5.46
CA ASP A 123 -0.27 0.14 4.43
C ASP A 123 -0.30 1.53 5.04
N ALA A 124 -1.07 1.70 6.13
CA ALA A 124 -1.15 2.95 6.87
C ALA A 124 0.23 3.40 7.37
N MET A 125 1.00 2.48 7.96
CA MET A 125 2.38 2.74 8.36
C MET A 125 3.33 2.89 7.16
N GLY A 126 3.07 2.15 6.08
CA GLY A 126 3.80 2.20 4.81
C GLY A 126 3.71 3.56 4.10
N ALA A 127 2.70 4.37 4.42
CA ALA A 127 2.53 5.71 3.89
C ALA A 127 3.75 6.62 4.15
N ALA A 128 4.37 6.53 5.32
CA ALA A 128 5.57 7.30 5.65
C ALA A 128 6.71 7.08 4.64
N PHE A 129 6.83 5.85 4.12
CA PHE A 129 7.85 5.47 3.16
C PHE A 129 7.44 5.76 1.71
N THR A 130 6.14 5.74 1.40
CA THR A 130 5.63 6.10 0.07
C THR A 130 5.75 7.60 -0.18
N PHE A 131 5.36 8.41 0.79
CA PHE A 131 5.33 9.86 0.66
C PHE A 131 6.62 10.54 1.14
N HIS A 132 7.52 9.79 1.78
CA HIS A 132 8.74 10.32 2.39
C HIS A 132 8.46 11.49 3.35
N GLN A 133 7.42 11.32 4.17
CA GLN A 133 6.95 12.32 5.13
C GLN A 133 6.68 11.68 6.48
N ASP A 134 6.80 12.48 7.55
CA ASP A 134 6.27 12.09 8.84
C ASP A 134 4.77 11.82 8.72
N THR A 135 4.32 10.79 9.43
CA THR A 135 2.97 10.24 9.26
C THR A 135 2.39 9.89 10.62
N GLU A 136 1.13 10.25 10.83
CA GLU A 136 0.34 9.82 11.96
C GLU A 136 -0.78 8.89 11.49
N VAL A 137 -0.94 7.76 12.17
CA VAL A 137 -1.96 6.75 11.88
C VAL A 137 -2.89 6.65 13.08
N HIS A 138 -4.17 6.84 12.84
CA HIS A 138 -5.24 6.59 13.80
C HIS A 138 -6.07 5.40 13.33
N SER A 139 -6.32 4.46 14.24
CA SER A 139 -7.06 3.24 13.97
C SER A 139 -7.84 2.78 15.19
N VAL A 140 -8.54 1.66 15.06
CA VAL A 140 -9.10 0.91 16.19
C VAL A 140 -8.58 -0.53 16.20
N CYS A 141 -8.60 -1.17 17.37
CA CYS A 141 -8.32 -2.59 17.51
C CYS A 141 -9.42 -3.42 16.85
N ALA A 142 -9.05 -4.36 15.97
CA ALA A 142 -10.00 -5.22 15.27
C ALA A 142 -10.85 -6.14 16.20
N MET A 143 -10.41 -6.37 17.44
CA MET A 143 -11.09 -7.25 18.39
C MET A 143 -11.94 -6.54 19.43
N CYS A 144 -11.52 -5.34 19.88
CA CYS A 144 -12.14 -4.64 20.99
C CYS A 144 -12.47 -3.18 20.71
N GLU A 145 -12.22 -2.69 19.49
CA GLU A 145 -12.54 -1.33 19.02
C GLU A 145 -11.83 -0.18 19.77
N GLU A 146 -10.98 -0.50 20.74
CA GLU A 146 -10.19 0.51 21.46
C GLU A 146 -9.27 1.28 20.49
N PRO A 147 -9.09 2.59 20.68
CA PRO A 147 -8.25 3.40 19.81
C PRO A 147 -6.79 2.93 19.74
N VAL A 148 -6.25 2.97 18.54
CA VAL A 148 -4.86 2.69 18.21
C VAL A 148 -4.25 3.93 17.53
N TYR A 149 -3.01 4.22 17.88
CA TYR A 149 -2.24 5.33 17.35
C TYR A 149 -0.82 4.88 17.03
N VAL A 150 -0.27 5.35 15.90
CA VAL A 150 1.15 5.20 15.56
C VAL A 150 1.64 6.51 14.93
N LYS A 151 2.78 7.01 15.40
CA LYS A 151 3.49 8.14 14.82
C LYS A 151 4.82 7.70 14.26
N ILE A 152 5.06 8.00 13.00
CA ILE A 152 6.31 7.73 12.30
C ILE A 152 6.98 9.07 12.00
N VAL A 153 8.22 9.24 12.48
CA VAL A 153 9.07 10.41 12.25
C VAL A 153 10.42 9.94 11.73
N ASP A 154 10.93 10.57 10.66
CA ASP A 154 12.20 10.19 10.03
C ASP A 154 12.29 8.68 9.70
N GLY A 155 11.17 8.10 9.25
CA GLY A 155 11.06 6.67 8.92
C GLY A 155 11.14 5.71 10.11
N LYS A 156 10.98 6.20 11.34
CA LYS A 156 11.00 5.39 12.57
C LYS A 156 9.73 5.62 13.39
N VAL A 157 9.27 4.59 14.09
CA VAL A 157 8.17 4.72 15.05
C VAL A 157 8.65 5.60 16.22
N ALA A 158 8.11 6.81 16.32
CA ALA A 158 8.43 7.79 17.34
C ALA A 158 7.51 7.68 18.56
N ASP A 159 6.23 7.37 18.33
CA ASP A 159 5.26 7.09 19.38
C ASP A 159 4.18 6.12 18.87
N TYR A 160 3.49 5.46 19.80
CA TYR A 160 2.37 4.58 19.51
C TYR A 160 1.57 4.28 20.77
N ALA A 161 0.28 4.01 20.62
CA ALA A 161 -0.60 3.57 21.69
C ALA A 161 -1.62 2.54 21.17
N PRO A 162 -2.01 1.55 21.98
CA PRO A 162 -1.46 1.21 23.30
C PRO A 162 -0.03 0.66 23.18
N LYS A 163 0.76 0.66 24.27
CA LYS A 163 2.13 0.11 24.24
C LYS A 163 2.20 -1.41 24.06
N THR A 164 1.04 -2.06 24.14
CA THR A 164 0.82 -3.48 23.83
C THR A 164 0.28 -3.70 22.42
N LEU A 165 0.37 -2.69 21.53
CA LEU A 165 -0.05 -2.80 20.14
C LEU A 165 0.72 -3.93 19.44
N HIS A 166 -0.01 -4.76 18.71
CA HIS A 166 0.54 -5.75 17.79
C HIS A 166 -0.16 -5.59 16.44
N ALA A 167 0.61 -5.72 15.36
CA ALA A 167 0.05 -5.85 14.02
C ALA A 167 0.00 -7.34 13.66
N LEU A 168 -1.15 -7.82 13.22
CA LEU A 168 -1.27 -9.15 12.63
C LEU A 168 -0.89 -9.06 11.16
N THR A 169 0.03 -9.92 10.72
CA THR A 169 0.47 -9.97 9.32
C THR A 169 0.47 -11.42 8.86
N PHE A 170 0.18 -11.64 7.58
CA PHE A 170 0.29 -12.94 6.95
C PHE A 170 1.31 -12.87 5.81
N PRO A 171 2.14 -13.89 5.58
CA PRO A 171 2.94 -13.97 4.38
C PRO A 171 1.99 -13.98 3.18
N LEU A 172 2.13 -12.99 2.29
CA LEU A 172 1.20 -12.83 1.16
C LEU A 172 1.23 -14.03 0.18
N GLY A 173 2.30 -14.84 0.17
CA GLY A 173 2.33 -16.17 -0.46
C GLY A 173 1.65 -16.26 -1.82
N GLU A 174 0.88 -17.33 -2.05
CA GLU A 174 0.06 -17.58 -3.24
C GLU A 174 -1.34 -16.93 -3.19
N LEU A 175 -1.59 -15.96 -2.28
CA LEU A 175 -2.88 -15.28 -2.22
C LEU A 175 -2.95 -14.28 -3.39
N ALA A 176 -3.65 -14.69 -4.44
CA ALA A 176 -3.82 -13.96 -5.70
C ALA A 176 -4.57 -12.62 -5.61
N ASN A 177 -4.91 -12.16 -4.40
CA ASN A 177 -5.58 -10.87 -4.20
C ASN A 177 -5.08 -10.21 -2.92
N TRP A 178 -4.04 -9.40 -3.05
CA TRP A 178 -3.43 -8.64 -1.95
C TRP A 178 -4.45 -7.74 -1.23
N ALA A 179 -5.31 -7.05 -1.99
CA ALA A 179 -6.32 -6.18 -1.40
C ALA A 179 -7.38 -6.99 -0.64
N GLY A 180 -7.94 -8.04 -1.22
CA GLY A 180 -8.96 -8.87 -0.57
C GLY A 180 -8.49 -9.67 0.66
N SER A 181 -7.20 -9.61 1.01
CA SER A 181 -6.58 -10.37 2.10
C SER A 181 -6.27 -9.52 3.35
N CYS A 182 -6.70 -8.25 3.36
CA CYS A 182 -6.49 -7.29 4.45
C CYS A 182 -7.68 -7.20 5.41
#